data_AF-V5HPB7-F1
#
_entry.id   AF-V5HPB7-F1
#
_cell.length_a   1.000
_cell.length_b   1.000
_cell.length_c   1.000
_cell.angle_alpha   90.00
_cell.angle_beta   90.00
_cell.angle_gamma   90.00
#
_symmetry.space_group_name_H-M   'P 1'
#
loop_
_entity.id
_entity.type
_entity.pdbx_description
1 polymer ?
#
loop_
_entity_poly.entity_id
_entity_poly.type
_entity_poly.pdbx_seq_one_letter_code
_entity_poly.pdbx_strand_id
1 'polypeptide(L)'
;MTRVFFCLIVGLFDHMMCTYYVPNACRPGDVYPTPGFAPSCQYLCISGGYVEQRHYAEGTFCFVTYSNDEEAVRYLGYCQYGSCLPANLEPSGNLPHQWDGRYHVCDDKRSVHTVRNCTYICVKQEKPYLPRQYYYGIYTDTKCMLQGGEVGYCRSGFCYGMEY
;
A
#
# COMPACT_ATOMS: atom_id res chain seq x y z
N MET A 1 60.64 39.57 5.64
CA MET A 1 60.48 38.16 5.24
C MET A 1 59.33 37.58 6.03
N THR A 2 58.18 37.42 5.40
CA THR A 2 56.94 36.95 6.05
C THR A 2 56.88 35.44 5.94
N ARG A 3 57.01 34.70 7.05
CA ARG A 3 56.91 33.23 7.08
C ARG A 3 55.66 32.81 7.86
N VAL A 4 54.66 32.50 7.06
CA VAL A 4 53.51 31.59 7.20
C VAL A 4 53.44 30.77 8.50
N PHE A 5 52.33 30.93 9.22
CA PHE A 5 51.87 30.03 10.28
C PHE A 5 51.51 28.66 9.71
N PHE A 6 52.10 27.59 10.24
CA PHE A 6 51.65 26.22 9.97
C PHE A 6 50.41 25.92 10.81
N CYS A 7 49.23 25.90 10.17
CA CYS A 7 48.04 25.27 10.75
C CYS A 7 48.20 23.75 10.65
N LEU A 8 48.47 23.09 11.78
CA LEU A 8 48.29 21.66 11.95
C LEU A 8 46.79 21.37 12.05
N ILE A 9 46.15 21.04 10.93
CA ILE A 9 44.82 20.43 10.93
C ILE A 9 45.01 18.96 11.30
N VAL A 10 44.82 18.64 12.57
CA VAL A 10 44.65 17.26 13.03
C VAL A 10 43.27 16.82 12.55
N GLY A 11 43.23 16.20 11.37
CA GLY A 11 42.04 15.56 10.84
C GLY A 11 41.74 14.29 11.64
N LEU A 12 40.91 14.40 12.67
CA LEU A 12 40.09 13.27 13.11
C LEU A 12 39.05 13.05 12.02
N PHE A 13 39.40 12.23 11.03
CA PHE A 13 38.40 11.59 10.18
C PHE A 13 37.63 10.63 11.08
N ASP A 14 36.59 11.13 11.75
CA ASP A 14 35.51 10.28 12.19
C ASP A 14 35.07 9.50 10.96
N HIS A 15 35.11 8.17 11.09
CA HIS A 15 34.71 7.23 10.06
C HIS A 15 33.38 7.69 9.47
N MET A 16 33.42 8.24 8.25
CA MET A 16 32.25 8.28 7.39
C MET A 16 31.92 6.82 7.09
N MET A 17 31.13 6.21 7.97
CA MET A 17 30.45 4.96 7.69
C MET A 17 29.47 5.28 6.58
N CYS A 18 29.96 5.22 5.34
CA CYS A 18 29.12 5.08 4.18
C CYS A 18 28.35 3.79 4.39
N THR A 19 27.16 3.90 4.99
CA THR A 19 26.19 2.81 5.05
C THR A 19 25.93 2.44 3.60
N TYR A 20 26.57 1.35 3.16
CA TYR A 20 26.35 0.76 1.86
C TYR A 20 24.84 0.57 1.73
N TYR A 21 24.20 1.38 0.90
CA TYR A 21 22.76 1.31 0.70
C TYR A 21 22.49 0.02 -0.05
N VAL A 22 22.24 -1.06 0.70
CA VAL A 22 21.77 -2.33 0.12
C VAL A 22 20.32 -2.08 -0.27
N PRO A 23 19.99 -2.02 -1.57
CA PRO A 23 18.60 -1.99 -1.99
C PRO A 23 17.99 -3.30 -1.47
N ASN A 24 16.89 -3.21 -0.73
CA ASN A 24 16.20 -4.32 -0.07
C ASN A 24 16.80 -4.82 1.27
N ALA A 25 17.62 -4.02 1.97
CA ALA A 25 17.94 -4.31 3.36
C ALA A 25 16.66 -4.46 4.21
N CYS A 26 16.66 -5.39 5.16
CA CYS A 26 15.59 -5.49 6.14
C CYS A 26 15.50 -4.20 6.95
N ARG A 27 14.33 -3.57 6.92
CA ARG A 27 14.10 -2.27 7.56
C ARG A 27 13.79 -2.43 9.04
N PRO A 28 14.25 -1.51 9.89
CA PRO A 28 13.81 -1.48 11.28
C PRO A 28 12.30 -1.19 11.34
N GLY A 29 11.59 -1.94 12.18
CA GLY A 29 10.15 -1.76 12.42
C GLY A 29 9.24 -2.23 11.27
N ASP A 30 9.78 -2.89 10.25
CA ASP A 30 9.02 -3.53 9.17
C ASP A 30 7.94 -2.65 8.53
N VAL A 31 8.27 -1.36 8.39
CA VAL A 31 7.35 -0.35 7.89
C VAL A 31 7.24 -0.47 6.38
N TYR A 32 6.00 -0.46 5.87
CA TYR A 32 5.74 -0.43 4.43
C TYR A 32 6.37 0.82 3.81
N PRO A 33 7.18 0.67 2.75
CA PRO A 33 8.07 1.74 2.26
C PRO A 33 7.35 2.91 1.60
N THR A 34 6.08 2.77 1.26
CA THR A 34 5.33 3.72 0.43
C THR A 34 4.00 4.09 1.08
N PRO A 35 3.46 5.28 0.75
CA PRO A 35 2.07 5.59 1.08
C PRO A 35 1.11 4.66 0.31
N GLY A 36 -0.08 4.46 0.87
CA GLY A 36 -1.12 3.64 0.28
C GLY A 36 -1.17 2.24 0.90
N PHE A 37 -1.47 1.25 0.06
CA PHE A 37 -1.68 -0.12 0.49
C PHE A 37 -0.52 -1.04 0.10
N ALA A 38 -0.20 -1.98 0.98
CA ALA A 38 0.69 -3.08 0.69
C ALA A 38 -0.03 -4.14 -0.17
N PRO A 39 0.58 -4.57 -1.29
CA PRO A 39 0.02 -5.67 -2.11
C PRO A 39 0.16 -7.04 -1.43
N SER A 40 0.95 -7.13 -0.36
CA SER A 40 1.13 -8.30 0.49
C SER A 40 1.51 -7.83 1.90
N CYS A 41 1.15 -8.59 2.91
CA CYS A 41 1.59 -8.37 4.29
C CYS A 41 2.95 -8.98 4.61
N GLN A 42 3.62 -9.53 3.59
CA GLN A 42 4.95 -10.12 3.68
C GLN A 42 5.84 -9.53 2.60
N TYR A 43 7.13 -9.42 2.91
CA TYR A 43 8.14 -8.97 1.96
C TYR A 43 9.44 -9.73 2.15
N LEU A 44 10.21 -9.81 1.07
CA LEU A 44 11.55 -10.35 1.09
C LEU A 44 12.54 -9.22 1.32
N CYS A 45 13.50 -9.43 2.21
CA CYS A 45 14.57 -8.49 2.47
C CYS A 45 15.89 -9.20 2.76
N ILE A 46 16.98 -8.45 2.73
CA ILE A 46 18.33 -8.98 2.94
C ILE A 46 18.82 -8.54 4.33
N SER A 47 19.29 -9.52 5.10
CA SER A 47 19.90 -9.32 6.41
C SER A 47 21.14 -10.21 6.50
N GLY A 48 22.30 -9.63 6.82
CA GLY A 48 23.56 -10.39 6.94
C GLY A 48 23.96 -11.19 5.70
N GLY A 49 23.50 -10.81 4.50
CA GLY A 49 23.76 -11.54 3.25
C GLY A 49 22.77 -12.65 2.92
N TYR A 50 21.75 -12.88 3.77
CA TYR A 50 20.69 -13.86 3.54
C TYR A 50 19.38 -13.18 3.15
N VAL A 51 18.59 -13.85 2.31
CA VAL A 51 17.22 -13.43 1.99
C VAL A 51 16.30 -13.97 3.08
N GLU A 52 15.60 -13.06 3.75
CA GLU A 52 14.62 -13.35 4.78
C GLU A 52 13.22 -12.92 4.29
N GLN A 53 12.20 -13.69 4.67
CA GLN A 53 10.80 -13.29 4.52
C GLN A 53 10.32 -12.72 5.84
N ARG A 54 9.90 -11.46 5.84
CA ARG A 54 9.42 -10.75 7.03
C ARG A 54 8.00 -10.25 6.82
N HIS A 55 7.30 -10.03 7.92
CA HIS A 55 5.95 -9.48 7.92
C HIS A 55 6.03 -7.96 8.03
N TYR A 56 5.19 -7.23 7.32
CA TYR A 56 5.02 -5.82 7.60
C TYR A 56 4.41 -5.61 8.98
N ALA A 57 4.67 -4.44 9.56
CA ALA A 57 4.13 -4.05 10.86
C ALA A 57 2.61 -4.24 10.92
N GLU A 58 2.13 -4.69 12.07
CA GLU A 58 0.71 -4.84 12.37
C GLU A 58 -0.05 -3.53 12.09
N GLY A 59 -1.20 -3.63 11.44
CA GLY A 59 -2.01 -2.48 11.07
C GLY A 59 -1.63 -1.81 9.74
N THR A 60 -0.55 -2.24 9.08
CA THR A 60 -0.22 -1.79 7.71
C THR A 60 -1.42 -2.06 6.79
N PHE A 61 -1.90 -1.04 6.08
CA PHE A 61 -3.02 -1.22 5.15
C PHE A 61 -2.63 -2.12 3.99
N CYS A 62 -3.52 -3.03 3.62
CA CYS A 62 -3.31 -4.00 2.56
C CYS A 62 -4.60 -4.18 1.75
N PHE A 63 -4.48 -4.82 0.58
CA PHE A 63 -5.62 -5.16 -0.25
C PHE A 63 -5.52 -6.60 -0.74
N VAL A 64 -6.66 -7.20 -1.02
CA VAL A 64 -6.76 -8.51 -1.67
C VAL A 64 -7.61 -8.37 -2.91
N THR A 65 -7.11 -8.84 -4.05
CA THR A 65 -7.81 -8.84 -5.33
C THR A 65 -8.48 -10.19 -5.59
N TYR A 66 -9.34 -10.24 -6.61
CA TYR A 66 -9.83 -11.52 -7.10
C TYR A 66 -8.74 -12.23 -7.92
N SER A 67 -8.64 -13.55 -7.79
CA SER A 67 -7.58 -14.35 -8.43
C SER A 67 -7.56 -14.28 -9.97
N ASN A 68 -8.62 -13.77 -10.60
CA ASN A 68 -8.77 -13.63 -12.04
C ASN A 68 -9.01 -12.18 -12.50
N ASP A 69 -8.86 -11.22 -11.59
CA ASP A 69 -8.99 -9.79 -11.87
C ASP A 69 -8.12 -9.03 -10.87
N GLU A 70 -6.90 -8.69 -11.30
CA GLU A 70 -5.90 -8.01 -10.48
C GLU A 70 -6.27 -6.56 -10.14
N GLU A 71 -7.28 -6.00 -10.80
CA GLU A 71 -7.76 -4.64 -10.53
C GLU A 71 -8.94 -4.65 -9.56
N ALA A 72 -9.85 -5.63 -9.68
CA ALA A 72 -10.99 -5.76 -8.77
C ALA A 72 -10.56 -6.17 -7.37
N VAL A 73 -10.80 -5.28 -6.40
CA VAL A 73 -10.52 -5.53 -4.99
C VAL A 73 -11.61 -6.41 -4.43
N ARG A 74 -11.23 -7.49 -3.75
CA ARG A 74 -12.14 -8.28 -2.92
C ARG A 74 -12.40 -7.58 -1.59
N TYR A 75 -11.35 -7.09 -0.93
CA TYR A 75 -11.47 -6.24 0.26
C TYR A 75 -10.20 -5.42 0.50
N LEU A 76 -10.38 -4.28 1.16
CA LEU A 76 -9.32 -3.52 1.81
C LEU A 76 -9.20 -3.99 3.27
N GLY A 77 -7.99 -3.97 3.80
CA GLY A 77 -7.69 -4.59 5.08
C GLY A 77 -6.45 -4.04 5.75
N TYR A 78 -6.02 -4.77 6.78
CA TYR A 78 -4.80 -4.51 7.52
C TYR A 78 -3.98 -5.78 7.70
N CYS A 79 -2.67 -5.59 7.85
CA CYS A 79 -1.76 -6.70 8.09
C CYS A 79 -1.83 -7.15 9.54
N GLN A 80 -2.02 -8.45 9.72
CA GLN A 80 -1.89 -9.14 10.98
C GLN A 80 -1.20 -10.49 10.81
N TYR A 81 -0.11 -10.71 11.54
CA TYR A 81 0.73 -11.90 11.46
C TYR A 81 1.10 -12.30 10.02
N GLY A 82 1.40 -11.30 9.17
CA GLY A 82 1.75 -11.51 7.77
C GLY A 82 0.57 -11.84 6.84
N SER A 83 -0.67 -11.80 7.33
CA SER A 83 -1.88 -11.99 6.54
C SER A 83 -2.65 -10.68 6.40
N CYS A 84 -3.27 -10.46 5.23
CA CYS A 84 -4.15 -9.32 5.02
C CYS A 84 -5.57 -9.70 5.49
N LEU A 85 -6.03 -9.08 6.57
CA LEU A 85 -7.37 -9.34 7.12
C LEU A 85 -8.34 -8.21 6.71
N PRO A 86 -9.59 -8.52 6.36
CA PRO A 86 -10.58 -7.50 6.06
C PRO A 86 -10.84 -6.66 7.31
N ALA A 87 -10.88 -5.34 7.16
CA ALA A 87 -11.38 -4.47 8.22
C ALA A 87 -12.83 -4.11 7.92
N ASN A 88 -13.71 -4.54 8.81
CA ASN A 88 -15.14 -4.27 8.74
C ASN A 88 -15.43 -2.84 9.21
N LEU A 89 -16.66 -2.38 8.97
CA LEU A 89 -17.19 -1.18 9.61
C LEU A 89 -17.00 -1.26 11.13
N GLU A 90 -16.62 -0.14 11.73
CA GLU A 90 -16.59 -0.03 13.18
C GLU A 90 -18.00 -0.26 13.75
N PRO A 91 -18.13 -0.68 15.02
CA PRO A 91 -19.45 -0.80 15.67
C PRO A 91 -20.28 0.49 15.66
N SER A 92 -19.60 1.64 15.53
CA SER A 92 -20.17 2.98 15.36
C SER A 92 -20.83 3.22 13.99
N GLY A 93 -20.63 2.31 13.03
CA GLY A 93 -21.02 2.47 11.62
C GLY A 93 -20.02 3.28 10.80
N ASN A 94 -18.91 3.73 11.40
CA ASN A 94 -17.87 4.46 10.67
C ASN A 94 -17.03 3.54 9.80
N LEU A 95 -16.61 4.08 8.65
CA LEU A 95 -15.63 3.43 7.81
C LEU A 95 -14.26 3.43 8.50
N PRO A 96 -13.52 2.32 8.45
CA PRO A 96 -12.17 2.28 8.98
C PRO A 96 -11.23 3.17 8.16
N HIS A 97 -10.14 3.64 8.78
CA HIS A 97 -9.18 4.61 8.20
C HIS A 97 -8.59 4.23 6.84
N GLN A 98 -8.62 2.96 6.46
CA GLN A 98 -8.24 2.54 5.11
C GLN A 98 -9.13 3.16 4.01
N TRP A 99 -10.34 3.62 4.34
CA TRP A 99 -11.26 4.34 3.43
C TRP A 99 -11.14 5.87 3.56
N ASP A 100 -10.13 6.37 4.27
CA ASP A 100 -9.90 7.81 4.32
C ASP A 100 -9.60 8.34 2.91
N GLY A 101 -10.18 9.49 2.55
CA GLY A 101 -10.06 10.08 1.21
C GLY A 101 -8.63 10.35 0.76
N ARG A 102 -7.66 10.41 1.67
CA ARG A 102 -6.23 10.50 1.35
C ARG A 102 -5.68 9.27 0.61
N TYR A 103 -6.35 8.13 0.72
CA TYR A 103 -6.02 6.88 0.03
C TYR A 103 -6.89 6.66 -1.21
N HIS A 104 -7.92 7.49 -1.42
CA HIS A 104 -8.73 7.57 -2.62
C HIS A 104 -8.07 8.44 -3.68
N VAL A 105 -7.04 7.89 -4.33
CA VAL A 105 -6.17 8.64 -5.23
C VAL A 105 -6.35 8.21 -6.69
N CYS A 106 -6.97 7.06 -6.92
CA CYS A 106 -7.34 6.60 -8.25
C CYS A 106 -8.62 7.30 -8.71
N ASP A 107 -8.77 7.50 -10.02
CA ASP A 107 -9.91 8.22 -10.57
C ASP A 107 -11.21 7.41 -10.44
N ASP A 108 -12.34 8.06 -10.26
CA ASP A 108 -13.63 7.36 -10.29
C ASP A 108 -13.90 6.82 -11.70
N LYS A 109 -14.28 5.53 -11.77
CA LYS A 109 -14.55 4.85 -13.04
C LYS A 109 -16.03 4.61 -13.24
N ARG A 110 -16.44 4.54 -14.50
CA ARG A 110 -17.72 3.95 -14.91
C ARG A 110 -17.44 2.75 -15.80
N SER A 111 -18.21 1.68 -15.63
CA SER A 111 -18.14 0.51 -16.50
C SER A 111 -19.49 0.23 -17.14
N VAL A 112 -19.46 -0.15 -18.42
CA VAL A 112 -20.65 -0.62 -19.15
C VAL A 112 -21.01 -2.04 -18.71
N HIS A 113 -20.02 -2.81 -18.23
CA HIS A 113 -20.18 -4.18 -17.76
C HIS A 113 -20.36 -4.23 -16.25
N THR A 114 -21.10 -5.24 -15.78
CA THR A 114 -21.24 -5.52 -14.35
C THR A 114 -19.87 -5.85 -13.75
N VAL A 115 -19.43 -5.06 -12.77
CA VAL A 115 -18.16 -5.28 -12.07
C VAL A 115 -18.31 -6.28 -10.95
N ARG A 116 -17.23 -6.97 -10.58
CA ARG A 116 -17.26 -7.89 -9.44
C ARG A 116 -17.34 -7.17 -8.10
N ASN A 117 -16.65 -6.04 -7.99
CA ASN A 117 -16.73 -5.17 -6.83
C ASN A 117 -16.64 -3.70 -7.28
N CYS A 118 -17.17 -2.81 -6.45
CA CYS A 118 -17.24 -1.39 -6.69
C CYS A 118 -15.97 -0.63 -6.29
N THR A 119 -14.99 -1.33 -5.75
CA THR A 119 -13.67 -0.78 -5.40
C THR A 119 -12.60 -1.49 -6.19
N TYR A 120 -11.60 -0.74 -6.62
CA TYR A 120 -10.46 -1.24 -7.39
C TYR A 120 -9.15 -0.61 -6.92
N ILE A 121 -8.01 -1.19 -7.29
CA ILE A 121 -6.68 -0.63 -6.99
C ILE A 121 -6.02 -0.11 -8.26
N CYS A 122 -5.41 1.07 -8.18
CA CYS A 122 -4.50 1.55 -9.21
C CYS A 122 -3.08 1.70 -8.66
N VAL A 123 -2.12 1.66 -9.57
CA VAL A 123 -0.70 1.85 -9.27
C VAL A 123 -0.29 3.25 -9.68
N LYS A 124 0.32 3.99 -8.76
CA LYS A 124 1.04 5.23 -9.08
C LYS A 124 2.53 5.03 -8.87
N GLN A 125 3.30 5.47 -9.86
CA GLN A 125 4.74 5.43 -9.82
C GLN A 125 5.27 6.64 -10.58
N GLU A 126 5.75 7.66 -9.84
CA GLU A 126 6.23 8.91 -10.46
C GLU A 126 7.39 8.68 -11.42
N LYS A 127 8.29 7.77 -11.05
CA LYS A 127 9.48 7.41 -11.83
C LYS A 127 9.75 5.92 -11.75
N PRO A 128 10.24 5.27 -12.82
CA PRO A 128 10.41 3.80 -12.86
C PRO A 128 11.31 3.20 -11.76
N TYR A 129 12.20 4.01 -11.18
CA TYR A 129 13.13 3.58 -10.13
C TYR A 129 12.61 3.84 -8.71
N LEU A 130 11.47 4.54 -8.56
CA LEU A 130 10.82 4.73 -7.26
C LEU A 130 9.90 3.55 -6.99
N PRO A 131 9.66 3.18 -5.72
CA PRO A 131 8.73 2.11 -5.41
C PRO A 131 7.30 2.44 -5.86
N ARG A 132 6.57 1.42 -6.30
CA ARG A 132 5.15 1.53 -6.67
C ARG A 132 4.31 1.84 -5.45
N GLN A 133 3.33 2.72 -5.63
CA GLN A 133 2.33 3.06 -4.64
C GLN A 133 0.98 2.53 -5.10
N TYR A 134 0.22 1.95 -4.19
CA TYR A 134 -1.10 1.38 -4.48
C TYR A 134 -2.16 2.17 -3.74
N TYR A 135 -3.17 2.60 -4.47
CA TYR A 135 -4.28 3.37 -3.94
C TYR A 135 -5.59 2.77 -4.40
N TYR A 136 -6.68 3.07 -3.70
CA TYR A 136 -8.00 2.63 -4.13
C TYR A 136 -8.68 3.70 -4.99
N GLY A 137 -9.58 3.22 -5.84
CA GLY A 137 -10.57 4.00 -6.57
C GLY A 137 -11.92 3.31 -6.49
N ILE A 138 -12.97 4.01 -6.89
CA ILE A 138 -14.32 3.46 -6.89
C ILE A 138 -14.95 3.48 -8.28
N TYR A 139 -15.87 2.54 -8.49
CA TYR A 139 -16.83 2.60 -9.58
C TYR A 139 -18.04 3.42 -9.17
N THR A 140 -18.43 4.36 -10.02
CA THR A 140 -19.67 5.15 -9.89
C THR A 140 -20.64 4.73 -10.98
N ASP A 141 -21.93 4.84 -10.71
CA ASP A 141 -23.00 4.60 -11.67
C ASP A 141 -22.91 3.27 -12.46
N THR A 142 -22.40 2.23 -11.81
CA THR A 142 -22.02 0.96 -12.43
C THR A 142 -22.72 -0.19 -11.72
N LYS A 143 -23.17 -1.21 -12.47
CA LYS A 143 -23.74 -2.43 -11.90
C LYS A 143 -22.66 -3.30 -11.27
N CYS A 144 -22.96 -3.98 -10.17
CA CYS A 144 -22.02 -4.85 -9.46
C CYS A 144 -22.61 -6.20 -9.07
N MET A 145 -21.75 -7.17 -8.76
CA MET A 145 -22.16 -8.49 -8.29
C MET A 145 -22.19 -8.54 -6.76
N LEU A 146 -23.34 -8.88 -6.18
CA LEU A 146 -23.48 -9.16 -4.76
C LEU A 146 -22.95 -10.58 -4.45
N GLN A 147 -22.61 -10.85 -3.18
CA GLN A 147 -22.10 -12.16 -2.77
C GLN A 147 -23.09 -13.31 -3.04
N GLY A 148 -24.39 -13.02 -3.13
CA GLY A 148 -25.45 -13.96 -3.51
C GLY A 148 -25.62 -14.20 -5.02
N GLY A 149 -24.80 -13.58 -5.87
CA GLY A 149 -24.92 -13.65 -7.33
C GLY A 149 -25.94 -12.69 -7.95
N GLU A 150 -26.69 -11.97 -7.12
CA GLU A 150 -27.59 -10.91 -7.54
C GLU A 150 -26.84 -9.69 -8.07
N VAL A 151 -27.52 -8.88 -8.88
CA VAL A 151 -26.95 -7.64 -9.42
C VAL A 151 -27.37 -6.47 -8.54
N GLY A 152 -26.38 -5.75 -8.06
CA GLY A 152 -26.52 -4.49 -7.34
C GLY A 152 -26.04 -3.29 -8.14
N TYR A 153 -25.92 -2.16 -7.46
CA TYR A 153 -25.41 -0.91 -7.97
C TYR A 153 -24.30 -0.33 -7.09
N CYS A 154 -23.27 0.21 -7.72
CA CYS A 154 -22.14 0.81 -7.03
C CYS A 154 -22.48 2.21 -6.50
N ARG A 155 -22.26 2.40 -5.20
CA ARG A 155 -22.36 3.70 -4.54
C ARG A 155 -21.26 3.82 -3.49
N SER A 156 -20.50 4.91 -3.51
CA SER A 156 -19.43 5.17 -2.52
C SER A 156 -18.43 4.00 -2.37
N GLY A 157 -18.13 3.25 -3.43
CA GLY A 157 -17.22 2.10 -3.40
C GLY A 157 -17.82 0.77 -2.94
N PHE A 158 -19.10 0.75 -2.56
CA PHE A 158 -19.82 -0.45 -2.11
C PHE A 158 -20.91 -0.87 -3.10
N CYS A 159 -21.17 -2.17 -3.15
CA CYS A 159 -22.24 -2.75 -3.95
C CYS A 159 -23.51 -2.85 -3.11
N TYR A 160 -24.58 -2.14 -3.49
CA TYR A 160 -25.87 -2.18 -2.83
C TYR A 160 -26.90 -2.91 -3.68
N GLY A 161 -27.87 -3.57 -3.04
CA GLY A 161 -29.02 -4.13 -3.76
C GLY A 161 -29.83 -3.07 -4.49
N MET A 162 -30.52 -3.47 -5.57
CA MET A 162 -31.37 -2.58 -6.38
C MET A 162 -32.64 -2.11 -5.66
N GLU A 163 -32.89 -2.59 -4.44
CA GLU A 163 -34.03 -2.20 -3.59
C GLU A 163 -33.82 -0.87 -2.83
N TYR A 164 -32.70 -0.18 -3.09
CA TYR A 164 -32.38 1.14 -2.55
C TYR A 164 -32.41 2.24 -3.61
#